data_AF-A0A9D8ISN9-F1
#
_entry.id   AF-A0A9D8ISN9-F1
#
_cell.length_a   1.000
_cell.length_b   1.000
_cell.length_c   1.000
_cell.angle_alpha   90.00
_cell.angle_beta   90.00
_cell.angle_gamma   90.00
#
_symmetry.space_group_name_H-M   'P 1'
#
loop_
_entity.id
_entity.type
_entity.pdbx_description
1 polymer ?
#
loop_
_entity_poly.entity_id
_entity_poly.type
_entity_poly.pdbx_seq_one_letter_code
_entity_poly.pdbx_strand_id
1 'polypeptide(L)'
;MICRRTLRRFAHRRPLAWLASAALVAITPLALGLQNGGQNQIQTTSEDFFLPGSQPNTNPFQFIRIYGAFECWYCHANFDEQTAPFDSWVVSTMGQAARDPIWHAALAIANQDAAGAGQFCIRCHAPGAWLAGHGTDGTTNQFTPEDFDGVNCHFCHRMVNPVLGPDSAIGYPANPDPSPDPEVVDPLAKQGLLPFSPGNAQFVVDPRDVRRGPYADVPDNMHGISEWGEDVDLVTSPFHLKSEFCGTCHDVSNPVFTLTMNGTYSLNRLNEPHPTLDSAHMFPEQRTYSEWANSEFATLGVFFPDGRFGGNNTGPMRSCQDCHMPDQTGGGCAFWESPPFFARQDIGQHGFAGANHWMVEAVAAQLGQDAE
;
A
#
# COMPACT_ATOMS: atom_id res chain seq x y z
N MET A 1 26.89 -54.81 24.40
CA MET A 1 28.28 -54.37 24.13
C MET A 1 28.37 -52.89 24.53
N ILE A 2 28.70 -52.55 25.78
CA ILE A 2 30.07 -52.28 26.31
C ILE A 2 30.80 -51.31 25.36
N CYS A 3 31.07 -50.04 25.69
CA CYS A 3 31.92 -49.54 26.79
C CYS A 3 31.60 -48.03 26.99
N ARG A 4 31.08 -47.50 28.11
CA ARG A 4 31.69 -47.16 29.43
C ARG A 4 33.09 -46.51 29.38
N ARG A 5 33.19 -45.29 29.94
CA ARG A 5 34.06 -44.90 31.09
C ARG A 5 33.88 -43.39 31.38
N THR A 6 33.10 -42.99 32.38
CA THR A 6 33.42 -42.79 33.82
C THR A 6 34.26 -41.55 34.16
N LEU A 7 33.57 -40.59 34.77
CA LEU A 7 34.04 -39.59 35.72
C LEU A 7 34.73 -40.20 36.96
N ARG A 8 35.71 -39.48 37.51
CA ARG A 8 36.11 -39.38 38.94
C ARG A 8 37.31 -38.41 39.03
N ARG A 9 37.60 -37.65 40.09
CA ARG A 9 36.92 -36.93 41.19
C ARG A 9 38.07 -36.51 42.16
N PHE A 10 38.10 -35.26 42.64
CA PHE A 10 38.71 -34.75 43.91
C PHE A 10 40.27 -34.73 44.00
N ALA A 11 40.97 -33.82 44.71
CA ALA A 11 40.65 -32.63 45.50
C ALA A 11 41.96 -31.89 45.94
N HIS A 12 41.78 -30.66 46.46
CA HIS A 12 42.67 -29.90 47.37
C HIS A 12 44.02 -29.42 46.78
N ARG A 13 44.48 -28.16 46.94
CA ARG A 13 44.63 -27.32 48.14
C ARG A 13 44.85 -25.83 47.75
N ARG A 14 44.37 -24.86 48.53
CA ARG A 14 44.94 -23.48 48.57
C ARG A 14 46.17 -23.49 49.49
N PRO A 15 47.23 -22.70 49.20
CA PRO A 15 47.41 -21.46 49.97
C PRO A 15 48.08 -20.28 49.21
N LEU A 16 47.75 -19.08 49.72
CA LEU A 16 48.56 -17.86 49.90
C LEU A 16 49.49 -17.32 48.80
N ALA A 17 49.03 -16.19 48.24
CA ALA A 17 49.71 -14.90 48.03
C ALA A 17 51.24 -14.85 47.96
N TRP A 18 51.76 -14.29 46.86
CA TRP A 18 52.86 -13.31 46.87
C TRP A 18 52.66 -12.30 45.73
N LEU A 19 52.72 -11.02 46.10
CA LEU A 19 52.71 -9.85 45.22
C LEU A 19 54.04 -9.77 44.47
N ALA A 20 53.99 -9.61 43.15
CA ALA A 20 55.10 -9.06 42.38
C ALA A 20 54.55 -8.18 41.26
N SER A 21 54.66 -6.87 41.49
CA SER A 21 54.37 -5.81 40.56
C SER A 21 55.23 -5.96 39.30
N ALA A 22 54.60 -6.09 38.14
CA ALA A 22 55.24 -5.90 36.85
C ALA A 22 54.39 -4.93 36.03
N ALA A 23 54.98 -3.78 35.72
CA ALA A 23 54.41 -2.75 34.90
C ALA A 23 54.06 -3.30 33.51
N LEU A 24 52.76 -3.34 33.21
CA LEU A 24 52.26 -3.44 31.85
C LEU A 24 51.65 -2.07 31.52
N VAL A 25 52.38 -1.35 30.68
CA VAL A 25 51.93 -0.12 30.03
C VAL A 25 50.60 -0.45 29.34
N ALA A 26 49.51 0.07 29.89
CA ALA A 26 48.23 0.09 29.22
C ALA A 26 48.35 1.07 28.04
N ILE A 27 48.77 0.56 26.90
CA ILE A 27 48.43 1.20 25.62
C ILE A 27 46.99 0.78 25.39
N THR A 28 46.05 1.51 25.99
CA THR A 28 44.71 1.59 25.43
C THR A 28 44.89 2.16 24.04
N PRO A 29 44.51 1.45 22.96
CA PRO A 29 44.12 2.19 21.79
C PRO A 29 42.87 2.94 22.25
N LEU A 30 43.05 4.23 22.55
CA LEU A 30 42.01 5.20 22.23
C LEU A 30 41.74 5.02 20.75
N ALA A 31 40.86 4.06 20.44
CA ALA A 31 39.94 4.22 19.35
C ALA A 31 39.10 5.45 19.73
N LEU A 32 39.69 6.64 19.57
CA LEU A 32 39.00 7.77 19.02
C LEU A 32 38.43 7.24 17.70
N GLY A 33 37.26 6.61 17.81
CA GLY A 33 36.42 6.35 16.67
C GLY A 33 36.33 7.68 15.96
N LEU A 34 36.77 7.70 14.72
CA LEU A 34 36.49 8.76 13.78
C LEU A 34 34.96 8.86 13.71
N GLN A 35 34.33 9.64 14.59
CA GLN A 35 32.96 10.13 14.44
C GLN A 35 32.92 11.23 13.36
N ASN A 36 33.61 11.03 12.25
CA ASN A 36 33.50 11.85 11.04
C ASN A 36 32.79 11.04 9.96
N GLY A 37 31.60 10.56 10.32
CA GLY A 37 30.66 9.90 9.42
C GLY A 37 29.22 10.13 9.87
N GLY A 38 28.94 11.25 10.56
CA GLY A 38 27.57 11.67 10.80
C GLY A 38 26.93 11.93 9.44
N GLN A 39 25.95 11.12 9.07
CA GLN A 39 25.21 11.33 7.85
C GLN A 39 24.60 12.73 7.89
N ASN A 40 24.92 13.56 6.89
CA ASN A 40 24.30 14.88 6.77
C ASN A 40 22.86 14.67 6.28
N GLN A 41 21.91 14.71 7.21
CA GLN A 41 20.48 14.65 6.89
C GLN A 41 20.07 15.90 6.10
N ILE A 42 19.43 15.70 4.95
CA ILE A 42 18.79 16.75 4.17
C ILE A 42 17.64 17.30 5.01
N GLN A 43 17.62 18.62 5.20
CA GLN A 43 16.51 19.27 5.88
C GLN A 43 15.30 19.27 4.94
N THR A 44 14.19 18.70 5.40
CA THR A 44 12.88 18.66 4.76
C THR A 44 11.80 18.72 5.86
N THR A 45 10.58 19.08 5.49
CA THR A 45 9.39 19.11 6.33
C THR A 45 8.24 18.39 5.63
N SER A 46 7.09 18.25 6.30
CA SER A 46 5.88 17.69 5.67
C SER A 46 5.45 18.47 4.41
N GLU A 47 5.71 19.79 4.35
CA GLU A 47 5.37 20.61 3.18
C GLU A 47 6.21 20.23 1.95
N ASP A 48 7.49 19.84 2.12
CA ASP A 48 8.33 19.41 1.01
C ASP A 48 7.83 18.10 0.35
N PHE A 49 7.01 17.32 1.08
CA PHE A 49 6.38 16.08 0.60
C PHE A 49 4.88 16.24 0.34
N PHE A 50 4.34 17.46 0.40
CA PHE A 50 2.93 17.69 0.16
C PHE A 50 2.53 17.34 -1.27
N LEU A 51 1.41 16.63 -1.39
CA LEU A 51 0.83 16.15 -2.64
C LEU A 51 -0.70 16.24 -2.56
N PRO A 52 -1.38 16.58 -3.67
CA PRO A 52 -2.85 16.67 -3.72
C PRO A 52 -3.51 15.28 -3.59
N GLY A 53 -4.83 15.25 -3.69
CA GLY A 53 -5.68 14.11 -3.35
C GLY A 53 -6.25 14.22 -1.95
N SER A 54 -6.84 13.13 -1.46
CA SER A 54 -7.41 13.05 -0.11
C SER A 54 -6.34 13.23 0.96
N GLN A 55 -6.58 14.19 1.85
CA GLN A 55 -5.68 14.52 2.96
C GLN A 55 -6.13 13.83 4.26
N PRO A 56 -5.23 13.68 5.25
CA PRO A 56 -5.58 13.11 6.54
C PRO A 56 -6.73 13.88 7.21
N ASN A 57 -7.70 13.16 7.77
CA ASN A 57 -8.81 13.76 8.49
C ASN A 57 -9.25 12.88 9.66
N THR A 58 -8.94 13.33 10.88
CA THR A 58 -9.28 12.62 12.11
C THR A 58 -10.70 12.90 12.61
N ASN A 59 -11.46 13.75 11.92
CA ASN A 59 -12.83 14.06 12.31
C ASN A 59 -13.80 13.02 11.71
N PRO A 60 -14.35 12.11 12.53
CA PRO A 60 -15.15 11.02 12.02
C PRO A 60 -16.50 11.45 11.44
N PHE A 61 -16.96 12.68 11.73
CA PHE A 61 -18.16 13.26 11.13
C PHE A 61 -17.91 13.86 9.74
N GLN A 62 -16.65 13.94 9.31
CA GLN A 62 -16.25 14.46 8.00
C GLN A 62 -15.57 13.40 7.14
N PHE A 63 -14.97 12.38 7.77
CA PHE A 63 -14.30 11.30 7.08
C PHE A 63 -14.43 10.01 7.88
N ILE A 64 -15.12 9.02 7.33
CA ILE A 64 -15.13 7.67 7.90
C ILE A 64 -13.77 7.05 7.66
N ARG A 65 -13.10 6.62 8.74
CA ARG A 65 -11.78 5.96 8.66
C ARG A 65 -11.80 4.77 7.71
N ILE A 66 -10.62 4.39 7.22
CA ILE A 66 -10.48 3.10 6.54
C ILE A 66 -10.65 1.99 7.60
N TYR A 67 -11.59 1.07 7.39
CA TYR A 67 -11.75 -0.08 8.29
C TYR A 67 -10.71 -1.16 7.97
N GLY A 68 -10.39 -1.97 8.99
CA GLY A 68 -9.54 -3.15 8.81
C GLY A 68 -10.21 -4.18 7.90
N ALA A 69 -9.40 -4.98 7.21
CA ALA A 69 -9.89 -5.94 6.22
C ALA A 69 -10.72 -7.07 6.84
N PHE A 70 -10.56 -7.32 8.15
CA PHE A 70 -11.32 -8.34 8.86
C PHE A 70 -12.84 -8.11 8.82
N GLU A 71 -13.31 -6.86 8.67
CA GLU A 71 -14.73 -6.56 8.47
C GLU A 71 -15.30 -7.20 7.18
N CYS A 72 -14.44 -7.40 6.17
CA CYS A 72 -14.81 -8.01 4.90
C CYS A 72 -14.76 -9.54 4.96
N TRP A 73 -13.97 -10.11 5.87
CA TRP A 73 -13.70 -11.55 5.95
C TRP A 73 -14.97 -12.39 6.03
N TYR A 74 -15.96 -11.96 6.80
CA TYR A 74 -17.17 -12.75 7.07
C TYR A 74 -17.92 -13.20 5.80
N CYS A 75 -17.95 -12.38 4.76
CA CYS A 75 -18.62 -12.68 3.49
C CYS A 75 -17.65 -12.87 2.31
N HIS A 76 -16.40 -12.39 2.40
CA HIS A 76 -15.45 -12.38 1.28
C HIS A 76 -14.25 -13.33 1.49
N ALA A 77 -14.37 -14.31 2.39
CA ALA A 77 -13.35 -15.31 2.72
C ALA A 77 -13.90 -16.75 2.78
N ASN A 78 -13.01 -17.74 2.81
CA ASN A 78 -13.25 -19.16 3.12
C ASN A 78 -14.23 -19.94 2.21
N PHE A 79 -14.66 -19.37 1.09
CA PHE A 79 -15.51 -20.09 0.14
C PHE A 79 -14.72 -20.68 -1.03
N ASP A 80 -13.53 -20.15 -1.33
CA ASP A 80 -12.60 -20.67 -2.33
C ASP A 80 -11.22 -20.00 -2.18
N GLU A 81 -10.16 -20.77 -1.92
CA GLU A 81 -8.82 -20.23 -1.62
C GLU A 81 -8.19 -19.42 -2.77
N GLN A 82 -8.67 -19.58 -4.01
CA GLN A 82 -8.10 -18.89 -5.18
C GLN A 82 -8.88 -17.63 -5.55
N THR A 83 -10.19 -17.62 -5.29
CA THR A 83 -11.12 -16.59 -5.78
C THR A 83 -11.83 -15.82 -4.69
N ALA A 84 -11.80 -16.29 -3.43
CA ALA A 84 -12.22 -15.47 -2.30
C ALA A 84 -11.27 -14.27 -2.16
N PRO A 85 -11.79 -13.03 -2.23
CA PRO A 85 -10.92 -11.85 -2.26
C PRO A 85 -10.02 -11.74 -1.03
N PHE A 86 -10.54 -12.01 0.18
CA PHE A 86 -9.76 -11.89 1.40
C PHE A 86 -8.60 -12.90 1.45
N ASP A 87 -8.87 -14.16 1.12
CA ASP A 87 -7.92 -15.27 1.26
C ASP A 87 -6.67 -15.07 0.39
N SER A 88 -6.86 -14.56 -0.83
CA SER A 88 -5.75 -14.26 -1.73
C SER A 88 -5.06 -12.92 -1.42
N TRP A 89 -5.81 -11.92 -0.93
CA TRP A 89 -5.26 -10.61 -0.59
C TRP A 89 -4.39 -10.63 0.67
N VAL A 90 -4.79 -11.37 1.71
CA VAL A 90 -4.09 -11.32 3.01
C VAL A 90 -2.64 -11.79 2.88
N VAL A 91 -2.35 -12.71 1.97
CA VAL A 91 -0.98 -13.18 1.67
C VAL A 91 -0.31 -12.43 0.50
N SER A 92 -0.95 -11.40 -0.04
CA SER A 92 -0.42 -10.61 -1.16
C SER A 92 0.54 -9.52 -0.72
N THR A 93 1.26 -8.94 -1.68
CA THR A 93 2.11 -7.77 -1.41
C THR A 93 1.33 -6.54 -0.99
N MET A 94 0.07 -6.41 -1.42
CA MET A 94 -0.81 -5.29 -1.05
C MET A 94 -1.29 -5.41 0.40
N GLY A 95 -1.72 -6.61 0.81
CA GLY A 95 -2.13 -6.89 2.19
C GLY A 95 -0.96 -6.91 3.20
N GLN A 96 0.26 -7.10 2.71
CA GLN A 96 1.48 -7.09 3.51
C GLN A 96 2.32 -5.81 3.36
N ALA A 97 1.83 -4.80 2.62
CA ALA A 97 2.61 -3.62 2.24
C ALA A 97 3.16 -2.81 3.44
N ALA A 98 2.43 -2.79 4.55
CA ALA A 98 2.81 -2.11 5.79
C ALA A 98 3.58 -3.02 6.77
N ARG A 99 3.63 -4.33 6.50
CA ARG A 99 4.32 -5.35 7.30
C ARG A 99 5.67 -5.76 6.69
N ASP A 100 5.94 -5.35 5.45
CA ASP A 100 7.16 -5.64 4.71
C ASP A 100 8.44 -5.15 5.45
N PRO A 101 9.35 -6.05 5.86
CA PRO A 101 10.58 -5.66 6.54
C PRO A 101 11.55 -4.85 5.65
N ILE A 102 11.53 -5.01 4.32
CA ILE A 102 12.30 -4.15 3.42
C ILE A 102 11.75 -2.73 3.49
N TRP A 103 10.43 -2.58 3.44
CA TRP A 103 9.78 -1.29 3.56
C TRP A 103 10.12 -0.61 4.89
N HIS A 104 10.06 -1.32 6.02
CA HIS A 104 10.45 -0.77 7.33
C HIS A 104 11.91 -0.29 7.34
N ALA A 105 12.83 -1.06 6.75
CA ALA A 105 14.23 -0.65 6.61
C ALA A 105 14.40 0.58 5.70
N ALA A 106 13.70 0.60 4.57
CA ALA A 106 13.72 1.72 3.63
C ALA A 106 13.12 2.99 4.24
N LEU A 107 12.01 2.87 4.99
CA LEU A 107 11.37 3.96 5.72
C LEU A 107 12.33 4.56 6.77
N ALA A 108 13.05 3.71 7.49
CA ALA A 108 14.05 4.15 8.46
C ALA A 108 15.21 4.89 7.79
N ILE A 109 15.73 4.38 6.67
CA ILE A 109 16.79 5.04 5.89
C ILE A 109 16.29 6.36 5.31
N ALA A 110 15.11 6.38 4.68
CA ALA A 110 14.54 7.59 4.10
C ALA A 110 14.42 8.71 5.14
N ASN A 111 13.97 8.40 6.35
CA ASN A 111 13.91 9.38 7.44
C ASN A 111 15.29 9.78 7.99
N GLN A 112 16.31 8.93 7.92
CA GLN A 112 17.71 9.28 8.27
C GLN A 112 18.31 10.22 7.22
N ASP A 113 17.97 10.02 5.95
CA ASP A 113 18.45 10.78 4.81
C ASP A 113 17.75 12.14 4.69
N ALA A 114 16.43 12.18 4.89
CA ALA A 114 15.60 13.37 4.77
C ALA A 114 14.48 13.35 5.83
N ALA A 115 14.43 14.39 6.66
CA ALA A 115 13.48 14.46 7.78
C ALA A 115 12.02 14.40 7.30
N GLY A 116 11.24 13.46 7.82
CA GLY A 116 9.81 13.33 7.50
C GLY A 116 9.51 12.68 6.15
N ALA A 117 10.52 12.23 5.40
CA ALA A 117 10.35 11.58 4.09
C ALA A 117 9.45 10.35 4.12
N GLY A 118 9.36 9.67 5.27
CA GLY A 118 8.50 8.51 5.39
C GLY A 118 7.00 8.79 5.18
N GLN A 119 6.54 10.03 5.30
CA GLN A 119 5.16 10.40 4.97
C GLN A 119 4.82 10.06 3.51
N PHE A 120 5.77 10.30 2.60
CA PHE A 120 5.62 9.96 1.19
C PHE A 120 5.45 8.46 0.97
N CYS A 121 6.21 7.64 1.71
CA CYS A 121 6.14 6.18 1.63
C CYS A 121 4.83 5.62 2.21
N ILE A 122 4.40 6.15 3.36
CA ILE A 122 3.22 5.67 4.09
C ILE A 122 1.94 5.86 3.27
N ARG A 123 1.85 6.92 2.47
CA ARG A 123 0.69 7.15 1.58
C ARG A 123 0.41 5.94 0.68
N CYS A 124 1.45 5.32 0.11
CA CYS A 124 1.27 4.14 -0.74
C CYS A 124 1.12 2.85 0.07
N HIS A 125 1.93 2.66 1.13
CA HIS A 125 2.07 1.37 1.81
C HIS A 125 1.07 1.14 2.93
N ALA A 126 0.53 2.19 3.54
CA ALA A 126 -0.48 2.14 4.59
C ALA A 126 -1.47 3.33 4.44
N PRO A 127 -2.26 3.36 3.34
CA PRO A 127 -3.14 4.49 3.04
C PRO A 127 -4.21 4.73 4.13
N GLY A 128 -4.64 3.68 4.84
CA GLY A 128 -5.51 3.81 6.01
C GLY A 128 -4.86 4.66 7.12
N ALA A 129 -3.60 4.37 7.43
CA ALA A 129 -2.81 5.11 8.42
C ALA A 129 -2.58 6.58 8.00
N TRP A 130 -2.31 6.81 6.71
CA TRP A 130 -2.21 8.16 6.16
C TRP A 130 -3.51 8.94 6.38
N LEU A 131 -4.64 8.40 5.92
CA LEU A 131 -5.94 9.06 6.01
C LEU A 131 -6.40 9.29 7.46
N ALA A 132 -6.03 8.39 8.38
CA ALA A 132 -6.28 8.53 9.81
C ALA A 132 -5.29 9.48 10.51
N GLY A 133 -4.24 9.96 9.83
CA GLY A 133 -3.22 10.85 10.40
C GLY A 133 -2.12 10.15 11.20
N HIS A 134 -2.17 8.82 11.32
CA HIS A 134 -1.23 7.99 12.08
C HIS A 134 0.16 7.86 11.45
N GLY A 135 0.35 8.35 10.22
CA GLY A 135 1.65 8.35 9.52
C GLY A 135 2.26 9.73 9.28
N THR A 136 1.66 10.79 9.85
CA THR A 136 2.04 12.19 9.55
C THR A 136 3.40 12.62 10.12
N ASP A 137 3.97 11.84 11.05
CA ASP A 137 5.36 12.03 11.51
C ASP A 137 6.40 11.31 10.64
N GLY A 138 5.94 10.59 9.60
CA GLY A 138 6.77 9.81 8.69
C GLY A 138 7.21 8.46 9.25
N THR A 139 6.65 8.04 10.39
CA THR A 139 6.99 6.77 11.04
C THR A 139 5.74 5.92 11.27
N THR A 140 5.93 4.68 11.74
CA THR A 140 4.83 3.77 12.10
C THR A 140 4.47 3.84 13.59
N ASN A 141 4.99 4.82 14.34
CA ASN A 141 4.86 4.85 15.80
C ASN A 141 3.42 5.02 16.30
N GLN A 142 2.55 5.59 15.47
CA GLN A 142 1.14 5.84 15.82
C GLN A 142 0.19 4.87 15.14
N PHE A 143 0.71 3.86 14.40
CA PHE A 143 -0.12 2.89 13.70
C PHE A 143 -0.94 2.07 14.70
N THR A 144 -2.20 1.83 14.36
CA THR A 144 -3.04 0.82 15.01
C THR A 144 -2.86 -0.54 14.32
N PRO A 145 -3.36 -1.66 14.90
CA PRO A 145 -3.28 -2.96 14.24
C PRO A 145 -3.89 -2.98 12.82
N GLU A 146 -4.98 -2.24 12.59
CA GLU A 146 -5.67 -2.16 11.30
C GLU A 146 -4.87 -1.40 10.24
N ASP A 147 -4.01 -0.46 10.64
CA ASP A 147 -3.12 0.27 9.72
C ASP A 147 -2.10 -0.66 9.05
N PHE A 148 -1.78 -1.80 9.69
CA PHE A 148 -0.90 -2.81 9.14
C PHE A 148 -1.55 -3.67 8.05
N ASP A 149 -2.86 -3.55 7.81
CA ASP A 149 -3.53 -4.18 6.66
C ASP A 149 -3.09 -3.55 5.32
N GLY A 150 -2.27 -2.50 5.34
CA GLY A 150 -1.66 -1.96 4.12
C GLY A 150 -2.70 -1.46 3.12
N VAL A 151 -2.58 -1.90 1.86
CA VAL A 151 -3.51 -1.53 0.78
C VAL A 151 -4.70 -2.49 0.82
N ASN A 152 -5.70 -2.15 1.64
CA ASN A 152 -6.79 -3.06 1.99
C ASN A 152 -8.07 -2.87 1.17
N CYS A 153 -9.02 -3.78 1.36
CA CYS A 153 -10.31 -3.82 0.68
C CYS A 153 -11.08 -2.49 0.80
N HIS A 154 -11.15 -1.95 2.01
CA HIS A 154 -11.91 -0.75 2.33
C HIS A 154 -11.35 0.49 1.62
N PHE A 155 -10.02 0.61 1.57
CA PHE A 155 -9.33 1.66 0.85
C PHE A 155 -9.56 1.56 -0.66
N CYS A 156 -9.22 0.43 -1.28
CA CYS A 156 -9.35 0.25 -2.73
C CYS A 156 -10.79 0.47 -3.19
N HIS A 157 -11.76 -0.16 -2.52
CA HIS A 157 -13.18 -0.05 -2.84
C HIS A 157 -13.84 1.26 -2.37
N ARG A 158 -13.08 2.25 -1.89
CA ARG A 158 -13.55 3.63 -1.65
C ARG A 158 -12.79 4.67 -2.49
N MET A 159 -11.83 4.24 -3.31
CA MET A 159 -11.15 5.14 -4.23
C MET A 159 -12.11 5.67 -5.30
N VAL A 160 -11.95 6.94 -5.63
CA VAL A 160 -12.76 7.69 -6.58
C VAL A 160 -11.88 8.13 -7.74
N ASN A 161 -12.43 8.12 -8.95
CA ASN A 161 -11.74 8.68 -10.11
C ASN A 161 -11.62 10.20 -9.93
N PRO A 162 -10.41 10.78 -9.88
CA PRO A 162 -10.26 12.23 -9.75
C PRO A 162 -10.71 12.99 -11.01
N VAL A 163 -10.89 12.29 -12.14
CA VAL A 163 -11.32 12.87 -13.42
C VAL A 163 -12.77 12.48 -13.70
N LEU A 164 -13.68 13.45 -13.60
CA LEU A 164 -15.09 13.23 -13.94
C LEU A 164 -15.26 12.93 -15.44
N GLY A 165 -16.07 11.93 -15.77
CA GLY A 165 -16.31 11.55 -17.16
C GLY A 165 -16.92 10.15 -17.33
N PRO A 166 -16.70 9.50 -18.47
CA PRO A 166 -17.24 8.17 -18.76
C PRO A 166 -16.79 7.08 -17.78
N ASP A 167 -15.64 7.30 -17.11
CA ASP A 167 -15.07 6.36 -16.15
C ASP A 167 -15.43 6.70 -14.68
N SER A 168 -16.31 7.69 -14.47
CA SER A 168 -16.86 8.00 -13.14
C SER A 168 -17.81 6.91 -12.67
N ALA A 169 -17.98 6.80 -11.34
CA ALA A 169 -18.92 5.87 -10.76
C ALA A 169 -20.37 6.23 -11.09
N ILE A 170 -21.20 5.19 -11.13
CA ILE A 170 -22.62 5.21 -11.45
C ILE A 170 -23.37 4.56 -10.29
N GLY A 171 -24.39 5.26 -9.78
CA GLY A 171 -25.24 4.74 -8.72
C GLY A 171 -26.00 3.48 -9.13
N TYR A 172 -26.24 2.58 -8.18
CA TYR A 172 -27.14 1.45 -8.40
C TYR A 172 -28.58 1.94 -8.62
N PRO A 173 -29.43 1.19 -9.34
CA PRO A 173 -30.82 1.60 -9.58
C PRO A 173 -31.63 1.86 -8.29
N ALA A 174 -31.25 1.22 -7.18
CA ALA A 174 -31.87 1.40 -5.87
C ALA A 174 -31.29 2.57 -5.06
N ASN A 175 -30.14 3.13 -5.46
CA ASN A 175 -29.54 4.27 -4.77
C ASN A 175 -30.19 5.59 -5.24
N PRO A 176 -30.30 6.58 -4.35
CA PRO A 176 -30.89 7.88 -4.68
C PRO A 176 -30.00 8.73 -5.59
N ASP A 177 -28.70 8.46 -5.62
CA ASP A 177 -27.71 9.21 -6.37
C ASP A 177 -27.18 8.42 -7.59
N PRO A 178 -27.57 8.79 -8.81
CA PRO A 178 -27.09 8.13 -10.03
C PRO A 178 -25.65 8.52 -10.41
N SER A 179 -25.07 9.57 -9.82
CA SER A 179 -23.75 10.11 -10.17
C SER A 179 -23.01 10.58 -8.90
N PRO A 180 -22.43 9.66 -8.12
CA PRO A 180 -21.86 9.95 -6.79
C PRO A 180 -20.51 10.68 -6.77
N ASP A 181 -19.73 10.64 -7.85
CA ASP A 181 -18.36 11.19 -7.84
C ASP A 181 -18.26 12.72 -7.64
N PRO A 182 -19.12 13.58 -8.22
CA PRO A 182 -19.07 15.03 -8.01
C PRO A 182 -19.13 15.45 -6.55
N GLU A 183 -19.86 14.72 -5.69
CA GLU A 183 -19.93 15.03 -4.25
C GLU A 183 -18.56 14.92 -3.55
N VAL A 184 -17.67 14.06 -4.08
CA VAL A 184 -16.31 13.85 -3.56
C VAL A 184 -15.30 14.75 -4.29
N VAL A 185 -15.42 14.88 -5.61
CA VAL A 185 -14.44 15.57 -6.47
C VAL A 185 -14.57 17.10 -6.38
N ASP A 186 -15.78 17.65 -6.37
CA ASP A 186 -15.99 19.10 -6.37
C ASP A 186 -15.41 19.82 -5.13
N PRO A 187 -15.52 19.28 -3.90
CA PRO A 187 -14.87 19.87 -2.73
C PRO A 187 -13.34 19.93 -2.86
N LEU A 188 -12.71 18.88 -3.38
CA LEU A 188 -11.26 18.87 -3.61
C LEU A 188 -10.85 19.86 -4.70
N ALA A 189 -11.64 19.97 -5.78
CA ALA A 189 -11.43 20.94 -6.84
C ALA A 189 -11.44 22.38 -6.30
N LYS A 190 -12.43 22.71 -5.46
CA LYS A 190 -12.55 24.02 -4.82
C LYS A 190 -11.38 24.35 -3.89
N GLN A 191 -10.74 23.33 -3.31
CA GLN A 191 -9.57 23.47 -2.44
C GLN A 191 -8.24 23.46 -3.22
N GLY A 192 -8.26 23.22 -4.53
CA GLY A 192 -7.03 23.05 -5.32
C GLY A 192 -6.28 21.76 -5.02
N LEU A 193 -6.99 20.73 -4.54
CA LEU A 193 -6.44 19.44 -4.13
C LEU A 193 -6.71 18.32 -5.13
N LEU A 194 -7.16 18.62 -6.36
CA LEU A 194 -7.30 17.56 -7.36
C LEU A 194 -5.92 17.10 -7.87
N PRO A 195 -5.71 15.78 -7.98
CA PRO A 195 -4.53 15.23 -8.62
C PRO A 195 -4.35 15.75 -10.05
N PHE A 196 -3.11 16.09 -10.41
CA PHE A 196 -2.78 16.52 -11.79
C PHE A 196 -2.55 15.32 -12.71
N SER A 197 -1.98 14.25 -12.16
CA SER A 197 -1.67 13.01 -12.86
C SER A 197 -1.88 11.83 -11.91
N PRO A 198 -2.03 10.60 -12.43
CA PRO A 198 -1.76 9.41 -11.63
C PRO A 198 -0.34 9.46 -11.07
N GLY A 199 -0.13 8.81 -9.94
CA GLY A 199 1.17 8.65 -9.30
C GLY A 199 1.27 9.31 -7.92
N ASN A 200 2.36 8.98 -7.21
CA ASN A 200 2.69 9.52 -5.89
C ASN A 200 1.59 9.35 -4.81
N ALA A 201 0.70 8.37 -4.95
CA ALA A 201 -0.47 8.22 -4.09
C ALA A 201 -1.28 9.52 -3.96
N GLN A 202 -1.46 10.22 -5.09
CA GLN A 202 -2.44 11.30 -5.24
C GLN A 202 -3.84 10.69 -5.42
N PHE A 203 -4.25 9.77 -4.54
CA PHE A 203 -5.57 9.14 -4.61
C PHE A 203 -6.66 10.10 -4.12
N VAL A 204 -7.88 9.89 -4.60
CA VAL A 204 -9.10 10.45 -4.01
C VAL A 204 -9.88 9.29 -3.41
N VAL A 205 -10.35 9.48 -2.18
CA VAL A 205 -11.15 8.52 -1.42
C VAL A 205 -12.41 9.20 -0.96
N ASP A 206 -13.54 8.52 -1.12
CA ASP A 206 -14.84 8.99 -0.66
C ASP A 206 -14.82 9.18 0.87
N PRO A 207 -15.18 10.36 1.40
CA PRO A 207 -15.25 10.59 2.85
C PRO A 207 -16.34 9.76 3.54
N ARG A 208 -17.39 9.35 2.83
CA ARG A 208 -18.44 8.45 3.31
C ARG A 208 -18.08 6.99 3.01
N ASP A 209 -18.76 6.07 3.67
CA ASP A 209 -18.55 4.63 3.43
C ASP A 209 -19.36 4.17 2.22
N VAL A 210 -18.92 4.57 1.02
CA VAL A 210 -19.51 4.19 -0.26
C VAL A 210 -18.60 3.17 -0.93
N ARG A 211 -19.09 1.94 -1.10
CA ARG A 211 -18.39 0.82 -1.73
C ARG A 211 -18.48 0.90 -3.24
N ARG A 212 -17.35 0.71 -3.90
CA ARG A 212 -17.18 0.94 -5.34
C ARG A 212 -16.57 -0.32 -5.95
N GLY A 213 -17.13 -0.79 -7.06
CA GLY A 213 -16.62 -1.97 -7.75
C GLY A 213 -17.09 -2.04 -9.19
N PRO A 214 -16.55 -2.94 -10.01
CA PRO A 214 -16.80 -2.95 -11.46
C PRO A 214 -18.20 -3.42 -11.86
N TYR A 215 -18.90 -4.12 -10.97
CA TYR A 215 -20.19 -4.73 -11.27
C TYR A 215 -21.36 -3.80 -10.98
N ALA A 216 -22.38 -3.85 -11.84
CA ALA A 216 -23.62 -3.06 -11.74
C ALA A 216 -24.86 -3.91 -11.43
N ASP A 217 -24.67 -5.21 -11.26
CA ASP A 217 -25.72 -6.24 -11.19
C ASP A 217 -25.63 -7.04 -9.88
N VAL A 218 -25.08 -6.45 -8.81
CA VAL A 218 -25.12 -7.06 -7.47
C VAL A 218 -26.59 -7.13 -7.01
N PRO A 219 -27.14 -8.34 -6.77
CA PRO A 219 -28.58 -8.51 -6.53
C PRO A 219 -29.09 -7.89 -5.23
N ASP A 220 -28.25 -7.86 -4.20
CA ASP A 220 -28.60 -7.35 -2.89
C ASP A 220 -27.35 -6.76 -2.20
N ASN A 221 -27.52 -5.59 -1.59
CA ASN A 221 -26.44 -4.90 -0.88
C ASN A 221 -26.45 -5.31 0.60
N MET A 222 -25.51 -6.18 0.98
CA MET A 222 -25.40 -6.73 2.33
C MET A 222 -24.42 -6.00 3.24
N HIS A 223 -23.89 -4.83 2.84
CA HIS A 223 -22.90 -4.09 3.64
C HIS A 223 -23.50 -3.38 4.85
N GLY A 224 -24.84 -3.31 4.94
CA GLY A 224 -25.54 -2.85 6.12
C GLY A 224 -25.38 -1.36 6.39
N ILE A 225 -25.05 -1.02 7.63
CA ILE A 225 -25.05 0.35 8.16
C ILE A 225 -23.65 0.67 8.70
N SER A 226 -23.16 1.86 8.39
CA SER A 226 -21.89 2.40 8.88
C SER A 226 -21.93 2.67 10.38
N GLU A 227 -20.75 2.95 10.96
CA GLU A 227 -20.59 3.32 12.38
C GLU A 227 -21.47 4.51 12.83
N TRP A 228 -21.90 5.36 11.89
CA TRP A 228 -22.70 6.57 12.15
C TRP A 228 -24.19 6.39 11.88
N GLY A 229 -24.64 5.18 11.59
CA GLY A 229 -26.06 4.90 11.35
C GLY A 229 -26.53 5.21 9.93
N GLU A 230 -25.62 5.49 8.99
CA GLU A 230 -25.93 5.68 7.57
C GLU A 230 -25.82 4.35 6.82
N ASP A 231 -26.72 4.10 5.86
CA ASP A 231 -26.62 2.94 4.97
C ASP A 231 -25.29 2.99 4.19
N VAL A 232 -24.62 1.84 4.07
CA VAL A 232 -23.40 1.69 3.29
C VAL A 232 -23.78 1.49 1.82
N ASP A 233 -23.66 2.54 1.02
CA ASP A 233 -24.02 2.53 -0.39
C ASP A 233 -23.06 1.67 -1.23
N LEU A 234 -23.58 0.98 -2.24
CA LEU A 234 -22.79 0.29 -3.28
C LEU A 234 -22.97 0.99 -4.62
N VAL A 235 -21.88 1.29 -5.33
CA VAL A 235 -21.89 1.97 -6.64
C VAL A 235 -21.00 1.23 -7.65
N THR A 236 -21.39 1.31 -8.92
CA THR A 236 -20.59 0.75 -10.02
C THR A 236 -19.48 1.73 -10.36
N SER A 237 -18.24 1.29 -10.53
CA SER A 237 -17.11 2.16 -10.85
C SER A 237 -16.30 1.58 -12.01
N PRO A 238 -16.44 2.14 -13.22
CA PRO A 238 -15.57 1.77 -14.35
C PRO A 238 -14.10 2.04 -14.08
N PHE A 239 -13.77 3.03 -13.24
CA PHE A 239 -12.40 3.32 -12.80
C PHE A 239 -11.71 2.11 -12.15
N HIS A 240 -12.44 1.23 -11.46
CA HIS A 240 -11.87 0.04 -10.84
C HIS A 240 -11.39 -1.01 -11.86
N LEU A 241 -11.70 -0.86 -13.16
CA LEU A 241 -11.17 -1.69 -14.24
C LEU A 241 -10.02 -1.02 -15.02
N LYS A 242 -9.61 0.19 -14.60
CA LYS A 242 -8.61 0.98 -15.31
C LYS A 242 -7.23 0.74 -14.74
N SER A 243 -6.22 0.78 -15.60
CA SER A 243 -4.82 0.66 -15.17
C SER A 243 -4.34 1.93 -14.48
N GLU A 244 -4.96 3.07 -14.81
CA GLU A 244 -4.87 4.36 -14.14
C GLU A 244 -5.10 4.23 -12.62
N PHE A 245 -5.99 3.32 -12.19
CA PHE A 245 -6.23 3.02 -10.78
C PHE A 245 -4.94 2.60 -10.08
N CYS A 246 -4.27 1.58 -10.61
CA CYS A 246 -2.96 1.11 -10.13
C CYS A 246 -1.87 2.16 -10.32
N GLY A 247 -1.95 2.94 -11.41
CA GLY A 247 -1.04 4.05 -11.70
C GLY A 247 -1.01 5.12 -10.62
N THR A 248 -2.06 5.22 -9.79
CA THR A 248 -2.10 6.13 -8.64
C THR A 248 -0.92 5.90 -7.67
N CYS A 249 -0.45 4.67 -7.51
CA CYS A 249 0.70 4.33 -6.67
C CYS A 249 1.93 3.88 -7.49
N HIS A 250 1.74 3.34 -8.70
CA HIS A 250 2.81 2.76 -9.52
C HIS A 250 3.45 3.72 -10.55
N ASP A 251 3.39 5.02 -10.28
CA ASP A 251 4.20 6.03 -10.95
C ASP A 251 4.75 6.96 -9.86
N VAL A 252 6.06 6.89 -9.58
CA VAL A 252 6.65 7.49 -8.38
C VAL A 252 7.69 8.52 -8.76
N SER A 253 7.50 9.74 -8.28
CA SER A 253 8.39 10.88 -8.52
C SER A 253 8.62 11.63 -7.23
N ASN A 254 9.89 11.84 -6.89
CA ASN A 254 10.27 12.53 -5.66
C ASN A 254 9.90 14.03 -5.74
N PRO A 255 8.97 14.51 -4.89
CA PRO A 255 8.45 15.88 -4.95
C PRO A 255 9.43 16.93 -4.44
N VAL A 256 10.56 16.54 -3.82
CA VAL A 256 11.56 17.47 -3.27
C VAL A 256 12.41 18.14 -4.37
N PHE A 257 12.38 17.60 -5.59
CA PHE A 257 13.18 18.06 -6.72
C PHE A 257 12.30 18.59 -7.85
N THR A 258 12.71 19.71 -8.45
CA THR A 258 12.11 20.25 -9.69
C THR A 258 13.03 20.02 -10.89
N LEU A 259 12.45 19.61 -12.02
CA LEU A 259 13.09 19.57 -13.33
C LEU A 259 13.38 20.99 -13.83
N THR A 260 14.65 21.27 -14.10
CA THR A 260 15.10 22.56 -14.64
C THR A 260 15.04 22.59 -16.16
N MET A 261 15.09 23.79 -16.74
CA MET A 261 15.10 23.99 -18.21
C MET A 261 16.26 23.28 -18.93
N ASN A 262 17.35 22.98 -18.22
CA ASN A 262 18.52 22.29 -18.78
C ASN A 262 18.40 20.75 -18.69
N GLY A 263 17.27 20.21 -18.23
CA GLY A 263 17.05 18.77 -18.07
C GLY A 263 17.70 18.17 -16.82
N THR A 264 18.18 18.99 -15.88
CA THR A 264 18.72 18.54 -14.58
C THR A 264 17.72 18.80 -13.46
N TYR A 265 17.93 18.22 -12.28
CA TYR A 265 17.07 18.40 -11.11
C TYR A 265 17.73 19.26 -10.03
N SER A 266 16.94 20.13 -9.39
CA SER A 266 17.37 20.94 -8.25
C SER A 266 16.41 20.79 -7.07
N LEU A 267 16.94 20.87 -5.85
CA LEU A 267 16.12 20.94 -4.64
C LEU A 267 15.17 22.14 -4.70
N ASN A 268 13.96 21.91 -4.20
CA ASN A 268 12.98 22.96 -4.01
C ASN A 268 13.35 23.87 -2.84
N ARG A 269 12.55 24.92 -2.64
CA ARG A 269 12.64 25.71 -1.41
C ARG A 269 12.14 24.87 -0.25
N LEU A 270 12.91 24.86 0.82
CA LEU A 270 12.57 24.17 2.06
C LEU A 270 11.22 24.65 2.59
N ASN A 271 10.40 23.71 3.08
CA ASN A 271 9.11 23.98 3.69
C ASN A 271 8.12 24.66 2.72
N GLU A 272 8.19 24.28 1.44
CA GLU A 272 7.22 24.63 0.42
C GLU A 272 6.88 23.37 -0.39
N PRO A 273 5.60 23.19 -0.81
CA PRO A 273 5.24 22.12 -1.73
C PRO A 273 5.96 22.25 -3.07
N HIS A 274 6.03 21.14 -3.83
CA HIS A 274 6.56 21.17 -5.19
C HIS A 274 5.84 22.25 -6.02
N PRO A 275 6.55 23.16 -6.71
CA PRO A 275 5.94 24.37 -7.31
C PRO A 275 4.78 24.13 -8.28
N THR A 276 4.75 22.97 -8.93
CA THR A 276 3.70 22.59 -9.88
C THR A 276 2.81 21.45 -9.41
N LEU A 277 3.19 20.71 -8.36
CA LEU A 277 2.57 19.45 -7.93
C LEU A 277 2.41 18.33 -9.00
N ASP A 278 2.78 18.60 -10.26
CA ASP A 278 2.82 17.66 -11.37
C ASP A 278 4.05 16.74 -11.30
N SER A 279 3.82 15.43 -11.34
CA SER A 279 4.84 14.39 -11.30
C SER A 279 5.80 14.44 -12.50
N ALA A 280 5.37 14.99 -13.64
CA ALA A 280 6.21 15.15 -14.82
C ALA A 280 7.35 16.16 -14.61
N HIS A 281 7.22 17.05 -13.62
CA HIS A 281 8.25 18.02 -13.25
C HIS A 281 9.08 17.61 -12.03
N MET A 282 8.78 16.44 -11.44
CA MET A 282 9.49 15.90 -10.28
C MET A 282 10.60 14.93 -10.69
N PHE A 283 11.50 14.56 -9.76
CA PHE A 283 12.54 13.57 -10.06
C PHE A 283 11.95 12.15 -10.19
N PRO A 284 12.14 11.44 -11.32
CA PRO A 284 11.60 10.10 -11.53
C PRO A 284 12.29 9.07 -10.65
N GLU A 285 11.54 8.37 -9.80
CA GLU A 285 12.05 7.21 -9.04
C GLU A 285 11.55 5.89 -9.66
N GLN A 286 10.25 5.79 -9.97
CA GLN A 286 9.66 4.67 -10.70
C GLN A 286 8.74 5.18 -11.81
N ARG A 287 8.72 4.45 -12.94
CA ARG A 287 7.89 4.77 -14.12
C ARG A 287 7.05 3.59 -14.59
N THR A 288 6.72 2.65 -13.70
CA THR A 288 6.04 1.40 -14.06
C THR A 288 4.75 1.63 -14.83
N TYR A 289 3.86 2.48 -14.32
CA TYR A 289 2.59 2.78 -14.97
C TYR A 289 2.80 3.55 -16.28
N SER A 290 3.61 4.62 -16.27
CA SER A 290 3.79 5.45 -17.46
C SER A 290 4.55 4.73 -18.58
N GLU A 291 5.53 3.87 -18.26
CA GLU A 291 6.19 2.98 -19.23
C GLU A 291 5.20 1.96 -19.80
N TRP A 292 4.37 1.34 -18.96
CA TRP A 292 3.31 0.43 -19.40
C TRP A 292 2.30 1.14 -20.31
N ALA A 293 1.84 2.33 -19.95
CA ALA A 293 0.86 3.12 -20.70
C ALA A 293 1.37 3.50 -22.09
N ASN A 294 2.69 3.60 -22.26
CA ASN A 294 3.35 3.88 -23.55
C ASN A 294 3.83 2.61 -24.28
N SER A 295 3.45 1.43 -23.80
CA SER A 295 3.86 0.14 -24.38
C SER A 295 2.81 -0.46 -25.32
N GLU A 296 3.18 -1.55 -26.00
CA GLU A 296 2.25 -2.35 -26.80
C GLU A 296 1.13 -2.97 -25.95
N PHE A 297 1.39 -3.28 -24.67
CA PHE A 297 0.38 -3.80 -23.75
C PHE A 297 -0.82 -2.86 -23.65
N ALA A 298 -0.59 -1.58 -23.35
CA ALA A 298 -1.68 -0.61 -23.16
C ALA A 298 -2.46 -0.30 -24.45
N THR A 299 -1.89 -0.56 -25.64
CA THR A 299 -2.48 -0.16 -26.92
C THR A 299 -3.05 -1.34 -27.71
N LEU A 300 -2.18 -2.22 -28.20
CA LEU A 300 -2.56 -3.37 -29.02
C LEU A 300 -2.92 -4.59 -28.18
N GLY A 301 -2.41 -4.65 -26.95
CA GLY A 301 -2.49 -5.81 -26.10
C GLY A 301 -1.57 -6.94 -26.54
N VAL A 302 -1.13 -7.75 -25.58
CA VAL A 302 -0.23 -8.88 -25.84
C VAL A 302 -0.95 -10.18 -25.55
N PHE A 303 -0.96 -11.10 -26.51
CA PHE A 303 -1.49 -12.45 -26.32
C PHE A 303 -0.39 -13.37 -25.77
N PHE A 304 -0.71 -14.16 -24.74
CA PHE A 304 0.18 -15.14 -24.14
C PHE A 304 -0.31 -16.56 -24.49
N PRO A 305 0.30 -17.24 -25.49
CA PRO A 305 -0.19 -18.53 -25.98
C PRO A 305 -0.20 -19.66 -24.97
N ASP A 306 0.56 -19.53 -23.89
CA ASP A 306 0.61 -20.49 -22.80
C ASP A 306 -0.40 -20.22 -21.68
N GLY A 307 -1.23 -19.18 -21.81
CA GLY A 307 -2.28 -18.85 -20.85
C GLY A 307 -1.78 -18.44 -19.47
N ARG A 308 -0.51 -18.01 -19.35
CA ARG A 308 0.09 -17.67 -18.05
C ARG A 308 -0.54 -16.43 -17.37
N PHE A 309 -1.26 -15.62 -18.13
CA PHE A 309 -1.95 -14.39 -17.69
C PHE A 309 -3.36 -14.38 -18.27
N GLY A 310 -4.21 -13.49 -17.76
CA GLY A 310 -5.60 -13.30 -18.20
C GLY A 310 -6.60 -14.18 -17.48
N GLY A 311 -6.21 -15.38 -17.04
CA GLY A 311 -7.15 -16.33 -16.44
C GLY A 311 -8.26 -16.68 -17.44
N ASN A 312 -9.50 -16.37 -17.09
CA ASN A 312 -10.66 -16.52 -17.99
C ASN A 312 -10.67 -15.51 -19.15
N ASN A 313 -9.96 -14.39 -19.04
CA ASN A 313 -9.73 -13.50 -20.17
C ASN A 313 -8.72 -14.15 -21.14
N THR A 314 -9.27 -14.77 -22.19
CA THR A 314 -8.47 -15.40 -23.26
C THR A 314 -8.06 -14.43 -24.38
N GLY A 315 -8.38 -13.14 -24.22
CA GLY A 315 -8.02 -12.09 -25.16
C GLY A 315 -6.56 -11.61 -25.00
N PRO A 316 -6.17 -10.56 -25.75
CA PRO A 316 -4.91 -9.87 -25.51
C PRO A 316 -4.93 -9.10 -24.19
N MET A 317 -3.86 -9.22 -23.40
CA MET A 317 -3.66 -8.51 -22.14
C MET A 317 -3.38 -7.03 -22.43
N ARG A 318 -4.26 -6.15 -21.94
CA ARG A 318 -4.33 -4.71 -22.18
C ARG A 318 -4.47 -3.87 -20.92
N SER A 319 -4.51 -4.49 -19.75
CA SER A 319 -4.56 -3.79 -18.46
C SER A 319 -3.51 -4.35 -17.50
N CYS A 320 -3.16 -3.59 -16.46
CA CYS A 320 -2.37 -4.10 -15.34
C CYS A 320 -3.07 -5.32 -14.70
N GLN A 321 -4.41 -5.27 -14.60
CA GLN A 321 -5.22 -6.28 -13.94
C GLN A 321 -5.25 -7.59 -14.73
N ASP A 322 -5.15 -7.56 -16.07
CA ASP A 322 -5.15 -8.79 -16.87
C ASP A 322 -4.00 -9.73 -16.49
N CYS A 323 -2.87 -9.18 -16.04
CA CYS A 323 -1.73 -9.96 -15.55
C CYS A 323 -1.72 -10.12 -14.03
N HIS A 324 -2.06 -9.07 -13.28
CA HIS A 324 -1.87 -9.01 -11.83
C HIS A 324 -3.13 -9.39 -11.03
N MET A 325 -4.31 -9.29 -11.63
CA MET A 325 -5.60 -9.68 -11.06
C MET A 325 -6.40 -10.48 -12.09
N PRO A 326 -5.85 -11.60 -12.61
CA PRO A 326 -6.44 -12.33 -13.72
C PRO A 326 -7.88 -12.75 -13.41
N ASP A 327 -8.74 -12.75 -14.44
CA ASP A 327 -10.14 -13.10 -14.32
C ASP A 327 -10.31 -14.55 -13.88
N GLN A 328 -11.17 -14.80 -12.90
CA GLN A 328 -11.48 -16.13 -12.39
C GLN A 328 -12.98 -16.38 -12.37
N THR A 329 -13.35 -17.66 -12.41
CA THR A 329 -14.71 -18.09 -12.14
C THR A 329 -14.91 -18.15 -10.63
N GLY A 330 -15.83 -17.37 -10.08
CA GLY A 330 -16.05 -17.35 -8.64
C GLY A 330 -17.23 -16.49 -8.20
N GLY A 331 -17.31 -16.26 -6.89
CA GLY A 331 -18.34 -15.45 -6.25
C GLY A 331 -17.87 -14.05 -5.90
N GLY A 332 -18.80 -13.08 -5.94
CA GLY A 332 -18.56 -11.77 -5.32
C GLY A 332 -18.56 -11.84 -3.78
N CYS A 333 -19.23 -12.84 -3.20
CA CYS A 333 -19.27 -13.14 -1.76
C CYS A 333 -19.61 -14.62 -1.56
N ALA A 334 -19.54 -15.11 -0.33
CA ALA A 334 -19.76 -16.52 0.06
C ALA A 334 -21.13 -17.09 -0.32
N PHE A 335 -22.11 -16.25 -0.67
CA PHE A 335 -23.47 -16.67 -1.02
C PHE A 335 -23.66 -16.96 -2.52
N TRP A 336 -22.62 -16.86 -3.34
CA TRP A 336 -22.68 -16.91 -4.81
C TRP A 336 -23.30 -18.17 -5.44
N GLU A 337 -23.38 -19.28 -4.70
CA GLU A 337 -24.07 -20.50 -5.15
C GLU A 337 -25.59 -20.47 -4.90
N SER A 338 -26.08 -19.51 -4.10
CA SER A 338 -27.46 -19.41 -3.66
C SER A 338 -28.18 -18.21 -4.29
N PRO A 339 -29.35 -18.39 -4.94
CA PRO A 339 -30.15 -17.28 -5.42
C PRO A 339 -30.49 -16.27 -4.30
N PRO A 340 -30.49 -14.96 -4.58
CA PRO A 340 -30.39 -14.36 -5.91
C PRO A 340 -28.94 -14.17 -6.41
N PHE A 341 -27.93 -14.52 -5.61
CA PHE A 341 -26.52 -14.41 -5.99
C PHE A 341 -26.12 -15.49 -7.00
N PHE A 342 -25.00 -15.27 -7.68
CA PHE A 342 -24.57 -16.10 -8.80
C PHE A 342 -23.05 -16.07 -9.00
N ALA A 343 -22.54 -17.10 -9.69
CA ALA A 343 -21.16 -17.19 -10.15
C ALA A 343 -20.87 -16.19 -11.28
N ARG A 344 -19.69 -15.59 -11.23
CA ARG A 344 -19.15 -14.70 -12.27
C ARG A 344 -17.99 -15.39 -12.97
N GLN A 345 -17.67 -14.95 -14.19
CA GLN A 345 -16.54 -15.49 -14.98
C GLN A 345 -15.34 -14.55 -14.98
N ASP A 346 -15.51 -13.37 -14.42
CA ASP A 346 -14.64 -12.21 -14.51
C ASP A 346 -14.34 -11.63 -13.13
N ILE A 347 -14.31 -12.47 -12.07
CA ILE A 347 -13.83 -12.05 -10.75
C ILE A 347 -12.33 -11.80 -10.84
N GLY A 348 -11.91 -10.56 -10.65
CA GLY A 348 -10.49 -10.25 -10.52
C GLY A 348 -9.90 -10.97 -9.31
N GLN A 349 -8.84 -11.75 -9.52
CA GLN A 349 -8.12 -12.39 -8.43
C GLN A 349 -7.40 -11.34 -7.56
N HIS A 350 -7.61 -11.37 -6.25
CA HIS A 350 -7.02 -10.39 -5.32
C HIS A 350 -5.67 -10.86 -4.73
N GLY A 351 -4.98 -11.78 -5.40
CA GLY A 351 -3.62 -12.18 -5.05
C GLY A 351 -2.54 -11.18 -5.50
N PHE A 352 -2.88 -10.26 -6.40
CA PHE A 352 -1.98 -9.22 -6.95
C PHE A 352 -0.66 -9.82 -7.46
N ALA A 353 -0.78 -10.80 -8.36
CA ALA A 353 0.31 -11.63 -8.84
C ALA A 353 1.43 -10.80 -9.50
N GLY A 354 2.45 -10.42 -8.76
CA GLY A 354 3.51 -9.57 -9.31
C GLY A 354 4.43 -9.01 -8.23
N ALA A 355 5.72 -9.24 -8.45
CA ALA A 355 6.89 -8.73 -7.71
C ALA A 355 7.00 -9.10 -6.22
N ASN A 356 8.17 -9.67 -5.91
CA ASN A 356 8.74 -9.85 -4.57
C ASN A 356 8.18 -11.01 -3.72
N HIS A 357 8.14 -12.23 -4.27
CA HIS A 357 7.93 -13.47 -3.51
C HIS A 357 8.81 -13.55 -2.24
N TRP A 358 10.06 -13.13 -2.36
CA TRP A 358 10.99 -13.09 -1.24
C TRP A 358 10.48 -12.20 -0.10
N MET A 359 9.85 -11.06 -0.40
CA MET A 359 9.29 -10.18 0.63
C MET A 359 8.16 -10.86 1.39
N VAL A 360 7.24 -11.52 0.69
CA VAL A 360 6.15 -12.26 1.34
C VAL A 360 6.72 -13.40 2.21
N GLU A 361 7.74 -14.11 1.72
CA GLU A 361 8.47 -15.11 2.54
C GLU A 361 9.16 -14.49 3.76
N ALA A 362 9.75 -13.29 3.63
CA ALA A 362 10.40 -12.60 4.72
C ALA A 362 9.41 -12.14 5.80
N VAL A 363 8.24 -11.64 5.38
CA VAL A 363 7.14 -11.30 6.29
C VAL A 363 6.67 -12.55 7.03
N ALA A 364 6.40 -13.64 6.32
CA ALA A 364 6.01 -14.91 6.91
C ALA A 364 7.06 -15.45 7.90
N ALA A 365 8.35 -15.33 7.56
CA ALA A 365 9.43 -15.74 8.46
C ALA A 365 9.52 -14.87 9.73
N GLN A 366 9.16 -13.59 9.65
CA GLN A 366 9.23 -12.66 10.78
C GLN A 366 8.00 -12.75 11.69
N LEU A 367 6.80 -12.84 11.12
CA LEU A 367 5.53 -12.78 11.85
C LEU A 367 4.94 -14.17 12.17
N GLY A 368 5.37 -15.23 11.48
CA GLY A 368 4.86 -16.58 11.71
C GLY A 368 3.36 -16.66 11.40
N GLN A 369 2.57 -17.16 12.36
CA GLN A 369 1.10 -17.25 12.22
C GLN A 369 0.41 -15.90 12.11
N ASP A 370 1.06 -14.81 12.53
CA ASP A 370 0.51 -13.45 12.42
C ASP A 370 0.68 -12.85 11.00
N ALA A 371 1.27 -13.62 10.06
CA ALA A 371 1.34 -13.28 8.64
C ALA A 371 0.16 -13.84 7.80
N GLU A 372 -0.53 -14.85 8.34
CA GLU A 372 -1.71 -15.51 7.74
C GLU A 372 -3.00 -14.85 8.24
#